data_AF-A0A1V5R842-F1
#
_entry.id   AF-A0A1V5R842-F1
#
_cell.length_a   1.000
_cell.length_b   1.000
_cell.length_c   1.000
_cell.angle_alpha   90.00
_cell.angle_beta   90.00
_cell.angle_gamma   90.00
#
_symmetry.space_group_name_H-M   'P 1'
#
loop_
_entity.id
_entity.type
_entity.pdbx_description
1 polymer ?
#
loop_
_entity_poly.entity_id
_entity_poly.type
_entity_poly.pdbx_seq_one_letter_code
_entity_poly.pdbx_strand_id
1 'polypeptide(L)'
;MRTYRRKLPNRRGGYTQAASVGGTKLYLRTGEYEDGTLGEIFLDIHKEGAAFRAVLNCFAIAVSMGLQHGVPLEEFCDAFLFTRFEPNGMVQGSDTVKFSTSIIDFVFRELAISYLGRFELAQVEPEQLMQLAGGLKPESHAPGLANANGGMTPLFPEAANEAPAPEPAPLPIQVHAHAGAAKPGTSAYKAAREKGYTGDPCPECGHLTLVRNGACLKCQTCGATTGCS
;
A
#
# COMPACT_ATOMS: atom_id res chain seq x y z
N MET A 1 29.01 -10.50 1.46
CA MET A 1 28.91 -9.20 0.76
C MET A 1 27.95 -8.32 1.53
N ARG A 2 28.38 -7.14 2.01
CA ARG A 2 27.42 -6.12 2.50
C ARG A 2 26.81 -5.45 1.27
N THR A 3 25.54 -5.69 1.02
CA THR A 3 24.80 -4.92 0.01
C THR A 3 24.70 -3.48 0.49
N TYR A 4 25.19 -2.54 -0.31
CA TYR A 4 25.14 -1.13 0.00
C TYR A 4 23.70 -0.64 -0.18
N ARG A 5 23.05 -0.22 0.90
CA ARG A 5 21.70 0.35 0.84
C ARG A 5 21.79 1.74 0.20
N ARG A 6 21.17 1.92 -0.96
CA ARG A 6 20.98 3.24 -1.57
C ARG A 6 19.88 3.95 -0.76
N LYS A 7 20.21 5.08 -0.12
CA LYS A 7 19.22 5.87 0.62
C LYS A 7 18.44 6.75 -0.37
N LEU A 8 17.14 6.85 -0.15
CA LEU A 8 16.29 7.78 -0.90
C LEU A 8 16.49 9.22 -0.40
N PRO A 9 16.28 10.22 -1.27
CA PRO A 9 16.29 11.63 -0.86
C PRO A 9 15.11 11.96 0.06
N ASN A 10 15.30 12.98 0.90
CA ASN A 10 14.27 13.44 1.84
C ASN A 10 13.01 13.95 1.14
N ARG A 11 13.18 14.60 -0.02
CA ARG A 11 12.10 14.97 -0.94
C ARG A 11 12.27 14.13 -2.19
N ARG A 12 11.23 13.39 -2.56
CA ARG A 12 11.25 12.44 -3.67
C ARG A 12 10.01 12.59 -4.53
N GLY A 13 10.16 12.22 -5.80
CA GLY A 13 9.05 12.03 -6.72
C GLY A 13 8.30 10.73 -6.44
N GLY A 14 7.29 10.48 -7.25
CA GLY A 14 6.42 9.33 -7.16
C GLY A 14 4.97 9.73 -7.44
N TYR A 15 4.11 8.73 -7.61
CA TYR A 15 2.70 8.93 -7.83
C TYR A 15 1.87 8.26 -6.74
N THR A 16 0.61 8.68 -6.64
CA THR A 16 -0.38 8.05 -5.78
C THR A 16 -1.53 7.57 -6.65
N GLN A 17 -1.79 6.28 -6.61
CA GLN A 17 -2.89 5.64 -7.34
C GLN A 17 -3.93 5.16 -6.35
N ALA A 18 -5.14 5.70 -6.45
CA ALA A 18 -6.30 5.14 -5.78
C ALA A 18 -6.94 4.10 -6.69
N ALA A 19 -7.20 2.91 -6.17
CA ALA A 19 -7.86 1.84 -6.91
C ALA A 19 -8.82 1.07 -5.99
N SER A 20 -9.74 0.31 -6.60
CA SER A 20 -10.61 -0.63 -5.90
C SER A 20 -10.49 -1.98 -6.56
N VAL A 21 -10.18 -3.04 -5.82
CA VAL A 21 -10.07 -4.42 -6.31
C VAL A 21 -11.10 -5.26 -5.58
N GLY A 22 -12.04 -5.85 -6.30
CA GLY A 22 -13.08 -6.69 -5.67
C GLY A 22 -13.99 -5.93 -4.69
N GLY A 23 -14.09 -4.60 -4.84
CA GLY A 23 -14.83 -3.73 -3.92
C GLY A 23 -13.99 -3.15 -2.77
N THR A 24 -12.77 -3.65 -2.55
CA THR A 24 -11.86 -3.14 -1.53
C THR A 24 -11.01 -2.00 -2.09
N LYS A 25 -11.13 -0.81 -1.49
CA LYS A 25 -10.34 0.37 -1.88
C LYS A 25 -8.93 0.30 -1.31
N LEU A 26 -7.95 0.51 -2.18
CA LEU A 26 -6.53 0.64 -1.83
C LEU A 26 -5.90 1.90 -2.42
N TYR A 27 -4.80 2.31 -1.82
CA TYR A 27 -3.94 3.39 -2.27
C TYR A 27 -2.52 2.86 -2.40
N LEU A 28 -2.01 2.87 -3.62
CA LEU A 28 -0.60 2.63 -3.92
C LEU A 28 0.11 3.98 -3.97
N ARG A 29 1.20 4.12 -3.21
CA ARG A 29 2.09 5.28 -3.33
C ARG A 29 3.49 4.79 -3.64
N THR A 30 4.15 5.46 -4.58
CA THR A 30 5.52 5.16 -4.95
C THR A 30 6.46 6.25 -4.47
N GLY A 31 7.71 5.87 -4.21
CA GLY A 31 8.80 6.79 -3.96
C GLY A 31 9.93 6.51 -4.94
N GLU A 32 10.30 7.52 -5.71
CA GLU A 32 11.30 7.42 -6.77
C GLU A 32 12.64 8.03 -6.35
N TYR A 33 13.71 7.54 -6.96
CA TYR A 33 15.01 8.19 -6.96
C TYR A 33 15.05 9.35 -7.97
N GLU A 34 16.11 10.15 -7.94
CA GLU A 34 16.30 11.28 -8.85
C GLU A 34 16.44 10.87 -10.33
N ASP A 35 16.76 9.60 -10.59
CA ASP A 35 16.85 9.00 -11.93
C ASP A 35 15.51 8.44 -12.43
N GLY A 36 14.43 8.57 -11.66
CA GLY A 36 13.11 8.03 -11.98
C GLY A 36 12.94 6.54 -11.66
N THR A 37 13.97 5.87 -11.13
CA THR A 37 13.84 4.48 -10.71
C THR A 37 13.02 4.34 -9.43
N LEU A 38 12.25 3.26 -9.32
CA LEU A 38 11.44 2.99 -8.13
C LEU A 38 12.31 2.59 -6.93
N GLY A 39 12.16 3.30 -5.81
CA GLY A 39 12.91 3.04 -4.58
C GLY A 39 12.08 2.50 -3.42
N GLU A 40 10.79 2.83 -3.35
CA GLU A 40 9.90 2.32 -2.32
C GLU A 40 8.44 2.34 -2.77
N ILE A 41 7.64 1.50 -2.11
CA ILE A 41 6.19 1.43 -2.28
C ILE A 41 5.49 1.47 -0.93
N PHE A 42 4.31 2.07 -0.89
CA PHE A 42 3.40 2.05 0.26
C PHE A 42 2.05 1.55 -0.19
N LEU A 43 1.45 0.70 0.64
CA LEU A 43 0.15 0.10 0.41
C LEU A 43 -0.77 0.42 1.58
N ASP A 44 -1.83 1.16 1.29
CA ASP A 44 -2.86 1.50 2.25
C ASP A 44 -4.19 0.92 1.79
N ILE A 45 -4.86 0.15 2.65
CA ILE A 45 -6.19 -0.38 2.37
C ILE A 45 -7.22 0.22 3.32
N HIS A 46 -8.41 0.47 2.79
CA HIS A 46 -9.55 0.99 3.51
C HIS A 46 -10.52 -0.12 3.90
N LYS A 47 -11.02 -0.08 5.15
CA LYS A 47 -12.05 -0.98 5.71
C LYS A 47 -11.72 -2.47 5.76
N GLU A 48 -10.45 -2.85 5.60
CA GLU A 48 -10.00 -4.23 5.86
C GLU A 48 -9.51 -4.40 7.30
N GLY A 49 -9.53 -5.64 7.80
CA GLY A 49 -9.13 -5.98 9.16
C GLY A 49 -7.71 -5.53 9.51
N ALA A 50 -7.48 -5.11 10.77
CA ALA A 50 -6.21 -4.56 11.23
C ALA A 50 -5.01 -5.48 10.99
N ALA A 51 -5.20 -6.80 11.10
CA ALA A 51 -4.16 -7.79 10.84
C ALA A 51 -3.71 -7.78 9.37
N PHE A 52 -4.65 -7.76 8.42
CA PHE A 52 -4.35 -7.75 6.99
C PHE A 52 -3.61 -6.46 6.58
N ARG A 53 -4.09 -5.31 7.08
CA ARG A 53 -3.43 -4.02 6.88
C ARG A 53 -2.00 -4.01 7.43
N ALA A 54 -1.77 -4.59 8.61
CA ALA A 54 -0.43 -4.69 9.19
C ALA A 54 0.51 -5.57 8.35
N VAL A 55 0.03 -6.72 7.86
CA VAL A 55 0.81 -7.62 7.00
C VAL A 55 1.19 -6.93 5.69
N LEU A 56 0.26 -6.24 5.04
CA LEU A 56 0.56 -5.52 3.80
C LEU A 56 1.52 -4.36 3.98
N ASN A 57 1.44 -3.66 5.11
CA ASN A 57 2.43 -2.64 5.45
C ASN A 57 3.82 -3.26 5.63
N CYS A 58 3.93 -4.36 6.38
CA CYS A 58 5.20 -5.10 6.52
C CYS A 58 5.73 -5.59 5.16
N PHE A 59 4.84 -6.06 4.29
CA PHE A 59 5.18 -6.48 2.94
C PHE A 59 5.74 -5.31 2.11
N ALA A 60 5.06 -4.17 2.09
CA ALA A 60 5.50 -2.97 1.38
C ALA A 60 6.87 -2.48 1.88
N ILE A 61 7.12 -2.53 3.19
CA ILE A 61 8.43 -2.23 3.79
C ILE A 61 9.49 -3.22 3.31
N ALA A 62 9.18 -4.52 3.26
CA ALA A 62 10.12 -5.55 2.82
C ALA A 62 10.53 -5.37 1.35
N VAL A 63 9.56 -5.10 0.46
CA VAL A 63 9.82 -4.82 -0.96
C VAL A 63 10.65 -3.54 -1.11
N SER A 64 10.29 -2.48 -0.40
CA SER A 64 11.03 -1.21 -0.41
C SER A 64 12.47 -1.38 0.06
N MET A 65 12.70 -2.18 1.11
CA MET A 65 14.05 -2.53 1.53
C MET A 65 14.80 -3.31 0.45
N GLY A 66 14.16 -4.28 -0.20
CA GLY A 66 14.77 -5.04 -1.29
C GLY A 66 15.21 -4.16 -2.45
N LEU A 67 14.34 -3.25 -2.92
CA LEU A 67 14.66 -2.28 -3.96
C LEU A 67 15.86 -1.39 -3.56
N GLN A 68 15.90 -0.91 -2.31
CA GLN A 68 17.00 -0.10 -1.79
C GLN A 68 18.32 -0.87 -1.65
N HIS A 69 18.27 -2.19 -1.54
CA HIS A 69 19.44 -3.07 -1.51
C HIS A 69 19.87 -3.57 -2.90
N GLY A 70 19.21 -3.08 -3.97
CA GLY A 70 19.59 -3.35 -5.36
C GLY A 70 18.89 -4.56 -5.97
N VAL A 71 17.82 -5.08 -5.36
CA VAL A 71 16.96 -6.07 -6.03
C VAL A 71 16.20 -5.36 -7.15
N PRO A 72 16.30 -5.82 -8.41
CA PRO A 72 15.60 -5.21 -9.54
C PRO A 72 14.08 -5.39 -9.39
N LEU A 73 13.30 -4.44 -9.91
CA LEU A 73 11.83 -4.48 -9.82
C LEU A 73 11.26 -5.69 -10.57
N GLU A 74 11.91 -6.06 -11.67
CA GLU A 74 11.57 -7.20 -12.53
C GLU A 74 11.45 -8.50 -11.72
N GLU A 75 12.40 -8.76 -10.82
CA GLU A 75 12.40 -9.97 -9.96
C GLU A 75 11.20 -9.99 -9.01
N PHE A 76 10.80 -8.82 -8.50
CA PHE A 76 9.59 -8.73 -7.68
C PHE A 76 8.32 -8.92 -8.50
N CYS A 77 8.25 -8.33 -9.70
CA CYS A 77 7.13 -8.55 -10.60
C CYS A 77 6.99 -10.03 -10.92
N ASP A 78 8.07 -10.70 -11.32
CA ASP A 78 8.01 -12.11 -11.70
C ASP A 78 7.66 -13.02 -10.51
N ALA A 79 8.07 -12.66 -9.28
CA ALA A 79 7.74 -13.40 -8.08
C ALA A 79 6.28 -13.24 -7.61
N PHE A 80 5.65 -12.10 -7.84
CA PHE A 80 4.37 -11.74 -7.23
C PHE A 80 3.20 -11.58 -8.22
N LEU A 81 3.46 -11.49 -9.52
CA LEU A 81 2.41 -11.51 -10.54
C LEU A 81 1.62 -12.82 -10.47
N PHE A 82 0.32 -12.71 -10.72
CA PHE A 82 -0.64 -13.83 -10.70
C PHE A 82 -0.81 -14.54 -9.35
N THR A 83 -0.29 -13.97 -8.27
CA THR A 83 -0.61 -14.44 -6.92
C THR A 83 -2.11 -14.28 -6.67
N ARG A 84 -2.74 -15.35 -6.17
CA ARG A 84 -4.19 -15.41 -5.98
C ARG A 84 -4.55 -15.47 -4.50
N PHE A 85 -5.28 -14.47 -4.03
CA PHE A 85 -5.91 -14.44 -2.72
C PHE A 85 -6.95 -13.31 -2.68
N GLU A 86 -7.87 -13.37 -1.74
CA GLU A 86 -8.89 -12.33 -1.56
C GLU A 86 -8.29 -11.10 -0.83
N PRO A 87 -8.67 -9.86 -1.20
CA PRO A 87 -9.67 -9.47 -2.19
C PRO A 87 -9.20 -9.64 -3.65
N ASN A 88 -10.08 -10.19 -4.49
CA ASN A 88 -9.89 -10.34 -5.93
C ASN A 88 -11.11 -9.85 -6.71
N GLY A 89 -10.96 -9.60 -8.00
CA GLY A 89 -12.07 -9.25 -8.88
C GLY A 89 -11.81 -8.02 -9.74
N MET A 90 -12.89 -7.33 -10.07
CA MET A 90 -12.86 -6.18 -10.97
C MET A 90 -12.10 -5.02 -10.32
N VAL A 91 -11.25 -4.38 -11.12
CA VAL A 91 -10.42 -3.25 -10.75
C VAL A 91 -11.07 -1.97 -11.26
N GLN A 92 -11.21 -0.99 -10.37
CA GLN A 92 -11.65 0.37 -10.70
C GLN A 92 -10.56 1.36 -10.30
N GLY A 93 -10.42 2.44 -11.06
CA GLY A 93 -9.45 3.50 -10.79
C GLY A 93 -8.09 3.30 -11.47
N SER A 94 -7.78 2.12 -12.02
CA SER A 94 -6.65 1.95 -12.94
C SER A 94 -7.14 2.01 -14.40
N ASP A 95 -6.37 2.70 -15.24
CA ASP A 95 -6.65 2.80 -16.67
C ASP A 95 -6.23 1.52 -17.41
N THR A 96 -5.22 0.82 -16.90
CA THR A 96 -4.53 -0.28 -17.59
C THR A 96 -5.05 -1.67 -17.17
N VAL A 97 -5.33 -1.87 -15.87
CA VAL A 97 -5.77 -3.16 -15.30
C VAL A 97 -7.24 -3.08 -14.94
N LYS A 98 -8.06 -4.01 -15.45
CA LYS A 98 -9.52 -4.07 -15.20
C LYS A 98 -9.95 -5.26 -14.36
N PHE A 99 -9.11 -6.29 -14.24
CA PHE A 99 -9.35 -7.45 -13.41
C PHE A 99 -8.05 -7.94 -12.77
N SER A 100 -8.09 -8.21 -11.48
CA SER A 100 -6.94 -8.72 -10.73
C SER A 100 -7.28 -9.94 -9.90
N THR A 101 -6.31 -10.85 -9.79
CA THR A 101 -6.45 -12.08 -9.00
C THR A 101 -6.08 -11.90 -7.52
N SER A 102 -5.48 -10.76 -7.18
CA SER A 102 -5.29 -10.27 -5.81
C SER A 102 -4.92 -8.78 -5.80
N ILE A 103 -4.85 -8.16 -4.62
CA ILE A 103 -4.34 -6.80 -4.47
C ILE A 103 -2.85 -6.70 -4.83
N ILE A 104 -2.06 -7.72 -4.49
CA ILE A 104 -0.63 -7.74 -4.78
C ILE A 104 -0.37 -7.95 -6.27
N ASP A 105 -1.13 -8.83 -6.93
CA ASP A 105 -1.14 -8.99 -8.39
C ASP A 105 -1.43 -7.66 -9.10
N PHE A 106 -2.42 -6.91 -8.62
CA PHE A 106 -2.75 -5.58 -9.16
C PHE A 106 -1.58 -4.61 -9.01
N VAL A 107 -1.00 -4.52 -7.81
CA VAL A 107 0.12 -3.61 -7.51
C VAL A 107 1.32 -3.90 -8.41
N PHE A 108 1.77 -5.15 -8.49
CA PHE A 108 2.96 -5.46 -9.32
C PHE A 108 2.68 -5.38 -10.80
N ARG A 109 1.44 -5.57 -11.24
CA ARG A 109 1.04 -5.33 -12.63
C ARG A 109 1.09 -3.84 -12.96
N GLU A 110 0.55 -2.99 -12.10
CA GLU A 110 0.61 -1.53 -12.27
C GLU A 110 2.07 -1.06 -12.29
N LEU A 111 2.90 -1.51 -11.34
CA LEU A 111 4.33 -1.16 -11.29
C LEU A 111 5.09 -1.65 -12.53
N ALA A 112 4.80 -2.85 -13.02
CA ALA A 112 5.41 -3.38 -14.24
C ALA A 112 5.04 -2.55 -15.48
N ILE A 113 3.81 -2.06 -15.55
CA ILE A 113 3.37 -1.21 -16.67
C ILE A 113 4.01 0.18 -16.55
N SER A 114 3.94 0.81 -15.37
CA SER A 114 4.42 2.19 -15.16
C SER A 114 5.94 2.33 -15.23
N TYR A 115 6.71 1.39 -14.68
CA TYR A 115 8.17 1.49 -14.61
C TYR A 115 8.93 0.64 -15.62
N LEU A 116 8.38 -0.53 -15.99
CA LEU A 116 9.06 -1.47 -16.91
C LEU A 116 8.51 -1.40 -18.33
N GLY A 117 7.42 -0.66 -18.57
CA GLY A 117 6.77 -0.58 -19.88
C GLY A 117 6.22 -1.91 -20.37
N ARG A 118 5.91 -2.87 -19.47
CA ARG A 118 5.35 -4.19 -19.83
C ARG A 118 3.86 -4.09 -20.15
N PHE A 119 3.51 -3.41 -21.24
CA PHE A 119 2.12 -3.21 -21.67
C PHE A 119 1.39 -4.50 -22.07
N GLU A 120 2.10 -5.61 -22.31
CA GLU A 120 1.50 -6.93 -22.52
C GLU A 120 0.64 -7.42 -21.34
N LEU A 121 0.89 -6.88 -20.14
CA LEU A 121 0.09 -7.18 -18.95
C LEU A 121 -1.18 -6.31 -18.86
N ALA A 122 -1.27 -5.23 -19.64
CA ALA A 122 -2.45 -4.39 -19.68
C ALA A 122 -3.59 -5.19 -20.34
N GLN A 123 -4.74 -5.23 -19.69
CA GLN A 123 -5.93 -5.90 -20.21
C GLN A 123 -6.75 -4.98 -21.13
N VAL A 124 -6.34 -3.72 -21.21
CA VAL A 124 -6.86 -2.72 -22.14
C VAL A 124 -5.81 -2.49 -23.21
N GLU A 125 -6.22 -2.54 -24.47
CA GLU A 125 -5.35 -2.32 -25.61
C GLU A 125 -4.63 -0.96 -25.51
N PRO A 126 -3.32 -0.88 -25.82
CA PRO A 126 -2.51 0.32 -25.66
C PRO A 126 -3.00 1.51 -26.49
N GLU A 127 -3.74 1.27 -27.58
CA GLU A 127 -4.37 2.31 -28.41
C GLU A 127 -5.41 3.14 -27.64
N GLN A 128 -6.13 2.52 -26.70
CA GLN A 128 -7.10 3.22 -25.85
C GLN A 128 -6.40 4.01 -24.73
N LEU A 129 -5.27 3.54 -24.22
CA LEU A 129 -4.43 4.28 -23.27
C LEU A 129 -3.82 5.55 -23.89
N MET A 130 -3.36 5.46 -25.15
CA MET A 130 -2.82 6.61 -25.88
C MET A 130 -3.90 7.65 -26.23
N GLN A 131 -5.15 7.23 -26.44
CA GLN A 131 -6.29 8.13 -26.62
C GLN A 131 -6.70 8.84 -25.32
N LEU A 132 -6.54 8.18 -24.16
CA LEU A 132 -6.80 8.78 -22.85
C LEU A 132 -5.69 9.74 -22.40
N ALA A 133 -4.42 9.43 -22.74
CA ALA A 133 -3.27 10.30 -22.47
C ALA A 133 -3.10 11.45 -23.51
N GLY A 134 -3.71 11.33 -24.70
CA GLY A 134 -3.46 12.17 -25.88
C GLY A 134 -4.39 13.36 -26.09
N GLY A 135 -4.89 13.99 -25.02
CA GLY A 135 -5.77 15.17 -25.09
C GLY A 135 -5.09 16.53 -25.38
N LEU A 136 -3.86 16.55 -25.88
CA LEU A 136 -3.15 17.77 -26.30
C LEU A 136 -2.62 17.58 -27.72
N LYS A 137 -3.46 17.86 -28.73
CA LYS A 137 -2.97 18.13 -30.08
C LYS A 137 -2.63 19.62 -30.20
N PRO A 138 -1.38 19.99 -30.56
CA PRO A 138 -1.07 21.33 -31.01
C PRO A 138 -1.24 21.36 -32.52
N GLU A 139 -2.44 21.66 -33.01
CA GLU A 139 -2.67 21.84 -34.44
C GLU A 139 -3.20 23.26 -34.65
N SER A 140 -2.26 24.15 -34.91
CA SER A 140 -2.47 25.49 -35.43
C SER A 140 -3.10 25.43 -36.82
N HIS A 141 -4.31 25.97 -36.96
CA HIS A 141 -4.76 26.55 -38.23
C HIS A 141 -5.78 27.67 -37.95
N ALA A 142 -5.31 28.91 -38.07
CA ALA A 142 -6.16 30.07 -38.30
C ALA A 142 -6.65 30.03 -39.77
N PRO A 143 -7.89 30.50 -40.03
CA PRO A 143 -7.99 31.81 -40.66
C PRO A 143 -9.21 32.66 -40.22
N GLY A 144 -8.98 33.97 -40.08
CA GLY A 144 -9.76 35.00 -40.80
C GLY A 144 -11.13 35.47 -40.29
N LEU A 145 -11.10 36.59 -39.53
CA LEU A 145 -11.96 37.79 -39.61
C LEU A 145 -13.51 37.68 -39.71
N ALA A 146 -14.21 38.23 -38.69
CA ALA A 146 -14.97 39.51 -38.75
C ALA A 146 -16.33 39.52 -38.01
N ASN A 147 -16.46 40.55 -37.17
CA ASN A 147 -17.63 41.37 -36.84
C ASN A 147 -18.82 40.89 -35.97
N ALA A 148 -18.95 41.64 -34.87
CA ALA A 148 -20.12 42.45 -34.46
C ALA A 148 -21.31 41.79 -33.73
N ASN A 149 -21.42 42.18 -32.46
CA ASN A 149 -22.62 42.61 -31.73
C ASN A 149 -23.94 41.81 -31.91
N GLY A 150 -24.32 41.12 -30.84
CA GLY A 150 -25.70 40.73 -30.58
C GLY A 150 -25.78 40.02 -29.23
N GLY A 151 -26.30 40.73 -28.21
CA GLY A 151 -26.40 40.20 -26.86
C GLY A 151 -27.40 39.05 -26.72
N MET A 152 -27.21 38.23 -25.69
CA MET A 152 -28.33 37.63 -24.97
C MET A 152 -27.91 37.17 -23.57
N THR A 153 -28.86 37.36 -22.66
CA THR A 153 -29.02 37.01 -21.25
C THR A 153 -28.29 35.77 -20.71
N PRO A 154 -27.91 35.76 -19.40
CA PRO A 154 -27.37 34.59 -18.75
C PRO A 154 -28.50 33.60 -18.43
N LEU A 155 -28.31 32.33 -18.77
CA LEU A 155 -29.12 31.21 -18.30
C LEU A 155 -28.21 30.30 -17.46
N PHE A 156 -28.03 30.68 -16.20
CA PHE A 156 -27.57 29.73 -15.17
C PHE A 156 -28.82 29.21 -14.46
N PRO A 157 -29.13 27.90 -14.53
CA PRO A 157 -30.04 27.31 -13.56
C PRO A 157 -29.30 27.14 -12.23
N GLU A 158 -29.87 27.70 -11.17
CA GLU A 158 -29.55 27.40 -9.78
C GLU A 158 -29.59 25.89 -9.52
N ALA A 159 -28.46 25.34 -9.10
CA ALA A 159 -28.38 24.01 -8.51
C ALA A 159 -27.48 24.07 -7.27
N ALA A 160 -28.16 24.11 -6.12
CA ALA A 160 -27.79 23.62 -4.80
C ALA A 160 -26.31 23.69 -4.38
N ASN A 161 -26.03 24.63 -3.47
CA ASN A 161 -24.92 24.54 -2.52
C ASN A 161 -25.08 23.26 -1.68
N GLU A 162 -24.28 22.23 -1.97
CA GLU A 162 -23.96 21.18 -1.03
C GLU A 162 -22.49 21.35 -0.63
N ALA A 163 -22.29 21.71 0.64
CA ALA A 163 -20.98 22.02 1.21
C ALA A 163 -20.06 20.78 1.14
N PRO A 164 -18.78 20.93 0.76
CA PRO A 164 -17.82 19.84 0.86
C PRO A 164 -17.60 19.50 2.34
N ALA A 165 -17.81 18.23 2.69
CA ALA A 165 -17.48 17.69 3.99
C ALA A 165 -15.99 17.92 4.31
N PRO A 166 -15.62 18.22 5.58
CA PRO A 166 -14.24 18.53 5.92
C PRO A 166 -13.34 17.31 5.71
N GLU A 167 -12.26 17.50 4.95
CA GLU A 167 -11.14 16.57 4.89
C GLU A 167 -10.59 16.34 6.32
N PRO A 168 -10.41 15.09 6.77
CA PRO A 168 -9.73 14.85 8.03
C PRO A 168 -8.25 15.19 7.85
N ALA A 169 -7.81 16.23 8.56
CA ALA A 169 -6.40 16.59 8.70
C ALA A 169 -5.59 15.35 9.14
N PRO A 170 -4.36 15.16 8.62
CA PRO A 170 -3.50 14.08 9.06
C PRO A 170 -3.15 14.31 10.54
N LEU A 171 -3.63 13.41 11.40
CA LEU A 171 -3.18 13.37 12.78
C LEU A 171 -1.67 13.06 12.79
N PRO A 172 -0.85 13.82 13.54
CA PRO A 172 0.55 13.48 13.71
C PRO A 172 0.61 12.16 14.48
N ILE A 173 1.05 11.10 13.80
CA ILE A 173 1.42 9.85 14.46
C ILE A 173 2.65 10.19 15.31
N GLN A 174 2.45 10.33 16.62
CA GLN A 174 3.54 10.30 17.57
C GLN A 174 4.14 8.91 17.49
N VAL A 175 5.24 8.81 16.74
CA VAL A 175 6.13 7.67 16.76
C VAL A 175 6.72 7.67 18.16
N HIS A 176 6.08 6.95 19.09
CA HIS A 176 6.83 6.38 20.20
C HIS A 176 7.88 5.51 19.53
N ALA A 177 9.11 6.04 19.49
CA ALA A 177 10.28 5.26 19.18
C ALA A 177 10.27 4.09 20.16
N HIS A 178 9.77 2.95 19.70
CA HIS A 178 10.14 1.68 20.30
C HIS A 178 11.64 1.58 20.04
N ALA A 179 12.40 2.01 21.06
CA ALA A 179 13.82 1.78 21.20
C ALA A 179 14.10 0.39 20.63
N GLY A 180 15.05 0.36 19.68
CA GLY A 180 15.19 -0.70 18.70
C GLY A 180 15.01 -2.09 19.29
N ALA A 181 14.30 -2.94 18.52
CA ALA A 181 14.31 -4.37 18.71
C ALA A 181 15.76 -4.87 18.61
N ALA A 182 16.43 -4.87 19.77
CA ALA A 182 17.60 -5.67 20.01
C ALA A 182 17.19 -7.11 19.71
N LYS A 183 17.96 -7.79 18.86
CA LYS A 183 17.92 -9.25 18.72
C LYS A 183 17.75 -9.84 20.14
N PRO A 184 16.78 -10.74 20.40
CA PRO A 184 16.65 -11.32 21.73
C PRO A 184 17.89 -12.16 21.96
N GLY A 185 18.91 -11.53 22.53
CA GLY A 185 20.09 -12.18 23.02
C GLY A 185 19.64 -13.16 24.09
N THR A 186 20.52 -14.10 24.38
CA THR A 186 20.44 -15.10 25.45
C THR A 186 19.92 -14.58 26.81
N SER A 187 19.87 -13.26 27.04
CA SER A 187 19.29 -12.62 28.22
C SER A 187 17.75 -12.65 28.27
N ALA A 188 17.03 -12.53 27.14
CA ALA A 188 15.56 -12.49 27.15
C ALA A 188 14.96 -13.87 27.52
N TYR A 189 15.56 -14.94 27.00
CA TYR A 189 15.18 -16.30 27.34
C TYR A 189 15.51 -16.65 28.81
N LYS A 190 16.66 -16.17 29.33
CA LYS A 190 17.01 -16.32 30.76
C LYS A 190 16.02 -15.58 31.67
N ALA A 191 15.70 -14.32 31.35
CA ALA A 191 14.72 -13.53 32.10
C ALA A 191 13.31 -14.15 32.07
N ALA A 192 12.92 -14.80 30.98
CA ALA A 192 11.66 -15.52 30.90
C ALA A 192 11.63 -16.78 31.78
N ARG A 193 12.74 -17.53 31.86
CA ARG A 193 12.88 -18.68 32.79
C ARG A 193 12.88 -18.24 34.25
N GLU A 194 13.55 -17.15 34.59
CA GLU A 194 13.55 -16.60 35.95
C GLU A 194 12.14 -16.17 36.41
N LYS A 195 11.31 -15.70 35.49
CA LYS A 195 9.91 -15.34 35.74
C LYS A 195 8.94 -16.53 35.76
N GLY A 196 9.44 -17.74 35.50
CA GLY A 196 8.64 -18.97 35.55
C GLY A 196 7.69 -19.15 34.36
N TYR A 197 7.98 -18.53 33.22
CA TYR A 197 7.18 -18.72 32.00
C TYR A 197 7.44 -20.11 31.39
N THR A 198 6.37 -20.81 30.99
CA THR A 198 6.49 -22.16 30.42
C THR A 198 7.01 -22.15 28.99
N GLY A 199 6.85 -21.04 28.28
CA GLY A 199 7.22 -20.91 26.87
C GLY A 199 6.12 -21.35 25.90
N ASP A 200 4.99 -21.84 26.41
CA ASP A 200 3.81 -22.13 25.59
C ASP A 200 3.07 -20.82 25.24
N PRO A 201 2.48 -20.71 24.04
CA PRO A 201 1.64 -19.58 23.66
C PRO A 201 0.28 -19.64 24.34
N CYS A 202 -0.19 -18.50 24.85
CA CYS A 202 -1.54 -18.39 25.38
C CYS A 202 -2.58 -18.59 24.26
N PRO A 203 -3.57 -19.49 24.41
CA PRO A 203 -4.57 -19.74 23.36
C PRO A 203 -5.49 -18.54 23.10
N GLU A 204 -5.67 -17.65 24.09
CA GLU A 204 -6.54 -16.48 23.95
C GLU A 204 -5.83 -15.26 23.34
N CYS A 205 -4.58 -14.98 23.74
CA CYS A 205 -3.89 -13.74 23.36
C CYS A 205 -2.51 -13.93 22.70
N GLY A 206 -2.08 -15.17 22.50
CA GLY A 206 -0.83 -15.53 21.83
C GLY A 206 0.47 -15.17 22.58
N HIS A 207 0.39 -14.55 23.76
CA HIS A 207 1.58 -14.18 24.54
C HIS A 207 2.23 -15.38 25.24
N LEU A 208 3.56 -15.39 25.27
CA LEU A 208 4.39 -16.44 25.91
C LEU A 208 4.59 -16.21 27.41
N THR A 209 3.64 -15.57 28.08
CA THR A 209 3.69 -15.16 29.49
C THR A 209 2.85 -16.08 30.39
N LEU A 210 2.70 -17.35 29.99
CA LEU A 210 2.02 -18.39 30.76
C LEU A 210 2.88 -18.86 31.92
N VAL A 211 2.34 -18.78 33.14
CA VAL A 211 2.99 -19.23 34.38
C VAL A 211 2.17 -20.36 34.99
N ARG A 212 2.83 -21.36 35.58
CA ARG A 212 2.15 -22.42 36.34
C ARG A 212 1.50 -21.86 37.61
N ASN A 213 0.21 -22.09 37.74
CA ASN A 213 -0.58 -21.79 38.93
C ASN A 213 -1.32 -23.07 39.35
N GLY A 214 -0.65 -23.88 40.20
CA GLY A 214 -1.13 -25.21 40.58
C GLY A 214 -1.07 -26.21 39.42
N ALA A 215 -2.19 -26.88 39.14
CA ALA A 215 -2.32 -27.83 38.03
C ALA A 215 -2.53 -27.15 36.66
N CYS A 216 -2.77 -25.82 36.65
CA CYS A 216 -3.18 -25.06 35.48
C CYS A 216 -2.16 -23.99 35.12
N LEU A 217 -2.25 -23.45 33.90
CA LEU A 217 -1.41 -22.31 33.49
C LEU A 217 -2.25 -21.05 33.45
N LYS A 218 -1.71 -19.94 33.93
CA LYS A 218 -2.34 -18.62 33.89
C LYS A 218 -1.48 -17.68 33.04
N CYS A 219 -2.11 -16.99 32.09
CA CYS A 219 -1.46 -15.94 31.32
C CYS A 219 -1.35 -14.66 32.16
N GLN A 220 -0.16 -14.11 32.31
CA GLN A 220 0.02 -12.81 32.99
C GLN A 220 -0.39 -11.61 32.13
N THR A 221 -0.53 -11.77 30.82
CA THR A 221 -0.92 -10.68 29.90
C THR A 221 -2.44 -10.48 29.85
N CYS A 222 -3.22 -11.54 29.62
CA CYS A 222 -4.68 -11.44 29.48
C CYS A 222 -5.48 -12.05 30.65
N GLY A 223 -4.82 -12.71 31.60
CA GLY A 223 -5.47 -13.32 32.77
C GLY A 223 -6.13 -14.69 32.52
N ALA A 224 -6.16 -15.18 31.28
CA ALA A 224 -6.77 -16.46 30.94
C ALA A 224 -6.08 -17.65 31.63
N THR A 225 -6.87 -18.65 32.05
CA THR A 225 -6.39 -19.90 32.65
C THR A 225 -6.64 -21.08 31.72
N THR A 226 -5.65 -21.94 31.54
CA THR A 226 -5.79 -23.20 30.81
C THR A 226 -5.95 -24.33 31.82
N GLY A 227 -7.17 -24.89 31.88
CA GLY A 227 -7.44 -26.17 32.53
C GLY A 227 -8.04 -26.14 33.94
N CYS A 228 -8.42 -24.98 34.50
CA CYS A 228 -9.10 -24.91 35.80
C CYS A 228 -10.34 -24.03 35.67
N SER A 229 -11.50 -24.61 35.92
CA SER A 229 -12.77 -23.92 36.21
C SER A 229 -12.81 -23.42 37.65
#